data_AF-A0A2T1EF78-F1
#
_entry.id   AF-A0A2T1EF78-F1
#
_cell.length_a   1.000
_cell.length_b   1.000
_cell.length_c   1.000
_cell.angle_alpha   90.00
_cell.angle_beta   90.00
_cell.angle_gamma   90.00
#
_symmetry.space_group_name_H-M   'P 1'
#
loop_
_entity.id
_entity.type
_entity.pdbx_description
1 polymer ?
#
loop_
_entity_poly.entity_id
_entity_poly.type
_entity_poly.pdbx_seq_one_letter_code
_entity_poly.pdbx_strand_id
1 'polypeptide(L)'
;MIVRAISVVTAIAVISAPDPSKAAVFFYNVTVNDAAGKATGMGSFTYDDSDPRIITPSGDTLKVSSLDFSWLGKVYTAADDSRLDLTPDLSPAIYVKQGTSNFLNALDFVVDTPNQLFAFEPTFNGASGSTSFSAFSPQNASYRAGTVTFTAVPEPNSILGLSVFSLGVLLMLKKRGIL
;
A
#
# COMPACT_ATOMS: atom_id res chain seq x y z
N MET A 1 4.21 -29.69 21.65
CA MET A 1 5.22 -28.63 21.49
C MET A 1 5.39 -28.39 19.99
N ILE A 2 4.71 -27.39 19.43
CA ILE A 2 4.79 -27.08 18.00
C ILE A 2 5.73 -25.89 17.85
N VAL A 3 6.92 -26.16 17.30
CA VAL A 3 7.85 -25.12 16.87
C VAL A 3 7.24 -24.46 15.64
N ARG A 4 6.78 -23.22 15.77
CA ARG A 4 6.36 -22.40 14.61
C ARG A 4 7.59 -21.68 14.08
N ALA A 5 8.05 -22.09 12.90
CA ALA A 5 9.06 -21.35 12.17
C ALA A 5 8.47 -19.99 11.77
N ILE A 6 8.92 -18.92 12.44
CA ILE A 6 8.61 -17.55 12.08
C ILE A 6 9.64 -17.16 11.01
N SER A 7 9.21 -17.11 9.75
CA SER A 7 10.01 -16.52 8.67
C SER A 7 9.42 -15.15 8.36
N VAL A 8 9.99 -14.11 8.96
CA VAL A 8 9.72 -12.72 8.56
C VAL A 8 10.76 -12.37 7.53
N VAL A 9 10.40 -12.44 6.26
CA VAL A 9 11.17 -11.81 5.19
C VAL A 9 10.52 -10.45 4.99
N THR A 10 11.26 -9.36 5.19
CA THR A 10 10.80 -7.99 4.96
C THR A 10 11.14 -7.60 3.52
N ALA A 11 10.14 -7.35 2.68
CA ALA A 11 10.36 -6.81 1.34
C ALA A 11 10.17 -5.29 1.39
N ILE A 12 11.19 -4.56 0.95
CA ILE A 12 11.20 -3.10 0.88
C ILE A 12 10.66 -2.71 -0.50
N ALA A 13 9.50 -2.07 -0.55
CA ALA A 13 9.12 -1.29 -1.72
C ALA A 13 9.64 0.14 -1.53
N VAL A 14 10.84 0.44 -2.04
CA VAL A 14 11.32 1.82 -2.19
C VAL A 14 10.63 2.40 -3.42
N ILE A 15 9.47 2.99 -3.21
CA ILE A 15 8.79 3.74 -4.27
C ILE A 15 9.08 5.20 -3.98
N SER A 16 9.41 5.97 -5.03
CA SER A 16 9.16 7.40 -5.04
C SER A 16 7.64 7.60 -4.98
N ALA A 17 7.05 7.35 -3.81
CA ALA A 17 5.63 7.44 -3.66
C ALA A 17 5.20 8.91 -3.81
N PRO A 18 4.00 9.15 -4.36
CA PRO A 18 3.48 10.49 -4.51
C PRO A 18 3.49 11.20 -3.15
N ASP A 19 3.79 12.49 -3.21
CA ASP A 19 3.61 13.41 -2.08
C ASP A 19 2.18 13.23 -1.52
N PRO A 20 1.99 13.05 -0.20
CA PRO A 20 0.66 12.90 0.39
C PRO A 20 -0.27 14.11 0.16
N SER A 21 0.23 15.20 -0.42
CA SER A 21 -0.57 16.32 -0.95
C SER A 21 -1.10 16.10 -2.37
N LYS A 22 -1.12 14.87 -2.88
CA LYS A 22 -1.63 14.53 -4.22
C LYS A 22 -2.41 13.24 -4.18
N ALA A 23 -3.47 13.15 -4.98
CA ALA A 23 -4.20 11.91 -5.16
C ALA A 23 -3.31 10.83 -5.78
N ALA A 24 -3.59 9.57 -5.45
CA ALA A 24 -2.76 8.48 -5.92
C ALA A 24 -3.50 7.17 -6.05
N VAL A 25 -3.06 6.36 -7.01
CA VAL A 25 -3.49 4.97 -7.19
C VAL A 25 -2.30 4.06 -6.91
N PHE A 26 -2.52 3.09 -6.04
CA PHE A 26 -1.54 2.06 -5.70
C PHE A 26 -2.05 0.71 -6.16
N PHE A 27 -1.17 -0.06 -6.78
CA PHE A 27 -1.34 -1.49 -6.98
C PHE A 27 -0.44 -2.21 -6.00
N TYR A 28 -0.88 -3.34 -5.48
CA TYR A 28 -0.07 -4.13 -4.57
C TYR A 28 -0.26 -5.62 -4.77
N ASN A 29 0.81 -6.35 -4.48
CA ASN A 29 0.82 -7.80 -4.46
C ASN A 29 1.17 -8.28 -3.06
N VAL A 30 0.44 -9.28 -2.60
CA VAL A 30 0.68 -9.98 -1.34
C VAL A 30 1.23 -11.35 -1.67
N THR A 31 2.35 -11.71 -1.08
CA THR A 31 2.89 -13.07 -1.16
C THR A 31 3.08 -13.62 0.23
N VAL A 32 2.43 -14.76 0.50
CA VAL A 32 2.51 -15.47 1.77
C VAL A 32 3.00 -16.88 1.51
N ASN A 33 4.00 -17.30 2.28
CA ASN A 33 4.42 -18.71 2.33
C ASN A 33 3.92 -19.30 3.63
N ASP A 34 3.23 -20.44 3.57
CA ASP A 34 2.86 -21.22 4.74
C ASP A 34 3.20 -22.70 4.57
N ALA A 35 2.87 -23.50 5.59
CA ALA A 35 3.12 -24.94 5.59
C ALA A 35 2.36 -25.69 4.48
N ALA A 36 1.30 -25.09 3.93
CA ALA A 36 0.52 -25.65 2.83
C ALA A 36 1.00 -25.17 1.44
N GLY A 37 1.95 -24.23 1.37
CA GLY A 37 2.55 -23.74 0.14
C GLY A 37 2.54 -22.22 0.01
N LYS A 38 2.66 -21.72 -1.22
CA LYS A 38 2.64 -20.30 -1.54
C LYS A 38 1.22 -19.85 -1.87
N ALA A 39 0.72 -18.83 -1.18
CA ALA A 39 -0.52 -18.13 -1.51
C ALA A 39 -0.20 -16.69 -1.96
N THR A 40 -0.94 -16.20 -2.95
CA THR A 40 -0.78 -14.85 -3.49
C THR A 40 -2.10 -14.12 -3.50
N GLY A 41 -2.06 -12.83 -3.18
CA GLY A 41 -3.16 -11.89 -3.35
C GLY A 41 -2.71 -10.69 -4.15
N MET A 42 -3.67 -9.97 -4.71
CA MET A 42 -3.41 -8.73 -5.43
C MET A 42 -4.55 -7.75 -5.19
N GLY A 43 -4.22 -6.47 -5.21
CA GLY A 43 -5.23 -5.44 -5.02
C GLY A 43 -4.78 -4.09 -5.52
N SER A 44 -5.70 -3.15 -5.41
CA SER A 44 -5.46 -1.75 -5.63
C SER A 44 -6.23 -0.93 -4.62
N PHE A 45 -5.71 0.26 -4.34
CA PHE A 45 -6.46 1.25 -3.58
C PHE A 45 -6.11 2.65 -4.09
N THR A 46 -7.00 3.60 -3.80
CA THR A 46 -6.82 5.01 -4.10
C THR A 46 -7.03 5.84 -2.85
N TYR A 47 -6.36 6.99 -2.78
CA TYR A 47 -6.71 8.05 -1.85
C TYR A 47 -6.74 9.39 -2.59
N ASP A 48 -7.50 10.32 -2.04
CA ASP A 48 -7.63 11.70 -2.49
C ASP A 48 -7.11 12.64 -1.40
N ASP A 49 -6.43 13.72 -1.77
CA ASP A 49 -5.91 14.72 -0.82
C ASP A 49 -6.99 15.69 -0.31
N SER A 50 -8.18 15.65 -0.92
CA SER A 50 -9.38 16.35 -0.45
C SER A 50 -10.09 15.64 0.72
N ASP A 51 -9.76 14.37 0.99
CA ASP A 51 -10.33 13.60 2.08
C ASP A 51 -9.70 13.96 3.46
N PRO A 52 -10.36 13.61 4.58
CA PRO A 52 -9.83 13.87 5.91
C PRO A 52 -8.42 13.28 6.11
N ARG A 53 -7.50 14.11 6.59
CA ARG A 53 -6.12 13.75 6.94
C ARG A 53 -5.84 14.02 8.41
N ILE A 54 -5.25 13.06 9.10
CA ILE A 54 -4.61 13.30 10.39
C ILE A 54 -3.10 13.46 10.16
N ILE A 55 -2.59 14.64 10.52
CA ILE A 55 -1.16 14.94 10.47
C ILE A 55 -0.59 14.73 11.86
N THR A 56 0.38 13.83 12.00
CA THR A 56 1.12 13.61 13.25
C THR A 56 2.61 13.78 13.04
N PRO A 57 3.40 14.08 14.10
CA PRO A 57 4.87 14.07 14.01
C PRO A 57 5.44 12.73 13.51
N SER A 58 4.69 11.64 13.68
CA SER A 58 5.04 10.29 13.23
C SER A 58 4.71 9.99 11.77
N GLY A 59 3.92 10.83 11.11
CA GLY A 59 3.41 10.63 9.74
C GLY A 59 1.96 11.07 9.59
N ASP A 60 1.49 11.00 8.35
CA ASP A 60 0.13 11.29 7.95
C ASP A 60 -0.71 10.03 7.89
N THR A 61 -1.98 10.15 8.24
CA THR A 61 -3.00 9.14 7.99
C THR A 61 -4.02 9.74 7.05
N LEU A 62 -4.21 9.11 5.90
CA LEU A 62 -5.17 9.50 4.88
C LEU A 62 -6.25 8.42 4.76
N LYS A 63 -7.48 8.85 4.51
CA LYS A 63 -8.57 7.93 4.18
C LYS A 63 -8.33 7.31 2.81
N VAL A 64 -8.63 6.02 2.70
CA VAL A 64 -8.68 5.33 1.41
C VAL A 64 -10.06 5.53 0.79
N SER A 65 -10.12 6.13 -0.39
CA SER A 65 -11.36 6.46 -1.09
C SER A 65 -11.94 5.26 -1.85
N SER A 66 -11.08 4.34 -2.33
CA SER A 66 -11.50 3.07 -2.92
C SER A 66 -10.45 1.97 -2.67
N LEU A 67 -10.90 0.73 -2.52
CA LEU A 67 -10.04 -0.43 -2.28
C LEU A 67 -10.67 -1.67 -2.90
N ASP A 68 -9.85 -2.45 -3.60
CA ASP A 68 -10.17 -3.78 -4.11
C ASP A 68 -9.02 -4.73 -3.79
N PHE A 69 -9.31 -5.83 -3.10
CA PHE A 69 -8.33 -6.84 -2.74
C PHE A 69 -8.82 -8.24 -3.07
N SER A 70 -8.17 -8.92 -4.02
CA SER A 70 -8.41 -10.31 -4.32
C SER A 70 -7.55 -11.22 -3.45
N TRP A 71 -8.21 -12.03 -2.62
CA TRP A 71 -7.59 -13.01 -1.74
C TRP A 71 -8.40 -14.29 -1.67
N LEU A 72 -7.75 -15.43 -1.96
CA LEU A 72 -8.34 -16.77 -1.92
C LEU A 72 -9.67 -16.88 -2.70
N GLY A 73 -9.78 -16.20 -3.84
CA GLY A 73 -10.96 -16.24 -4.70
C GLY A 73 -12.12 -15.35 -4.27
N LYS A 74 -11.98 -14.57 -3.18
CA LYS A 74 -12.90 -13.50 -2.80
C LYS A 74 -12.28 -12.13 -3.08
N VAL A 75 -13.11 -11.16 -3.49
CA VAL A 75 -12.74 -9.74 -3.52
C VAL A 75 -13.26 -9.07 -2.27
N TYR A 76 -12.39 -8.32 -1.61
CA TYR A 76 -12.68 -7.49 -0.44
C TYR A 76 -12.56 -6.03 -0.83
N THR A 77 -13.43 -5.21 -0.28
CA THR A 77 -13.56 -3.79 -0.58
C THR A 77 -13.34 -2.96 0.67
N ALA A 78 -13.32 -1.63 0.53
CA ALA A 78 -13.26 -0.73 1.68
C ALA A 78 -14.40 -0.96 2.69
N ALA A 79 -15.57 -1.41 2.22
CA ALA A 79 -16.72 -1.73 3.07
C ALA A 79 -16.52 -2.99 3.93
N ASP A 80 -15.52 -3.82 3.63
CA ASP A 80 -15.20 -5.01 4.42
C ASP A 80 -14.27 -4.71 5.60
N ASP A 81 -13.82 -3.45 5.80
CA ASP A 81 -12.96 -3.12 6.95
C ASP A 81 -13.76 -3.24 8.26
N SER A 82 -13.33 -4.12 9.16
CA SER A 82 -14.03 -4.40 10.42
C SER A 82 -14.00 -3.24 11.41
N ARG A 83 -13.22 -2.19 11.14
CA ARG A 83 -13.07 -1.01 11.99
C ARG A 83 -13.87 0.19 11.49
N LEU A 84 -14.72 0.04 10.48
CA LEU A 84 -15.58 1.12 9.99
C LEU A 84 -16.45 1.72 11.10
N ASP A 85 -16.97 0.89 12.00
CA ASP A 85 -17.81 1.36 13.12
C ASP A 85 -17.01 2.10 14.21
N LEU A 86 -15.70 1.90 14.27
CA LEU A 86 -14.82 2.50 15.28
C LEU A 86 -14.21 3.83 14.81
N THR A 87 -13.80 3.89 13.54
CA THR A 87 -13.14 5.05 12.93
C THR A 87 -13.62 5.29 11.49
N PRO A 88 -14.91 5.63 11.29
CA PRO A 88 -15.54 5.71 9.96
C PRO A 88 -14.92 6.77 9.04
N ASP A 89 -14.32 7.80 9.63
CA ASP A 89 -13.71 8.90 8.89
C ASP A 89 -12.34 8.54 8.29
N LEU A 90 -11.73 7.43 8.73
CA LEU A 90 -10.36 7.07 8.36
C LEU A 90 -10.17 5.61 7.97
N SER A 91 -11.13 4.73 8.23
CA SER A 91 -11.02 3.32 7.86
C SER A 91 -11.66 3.03 6.50
N PRO A 92 -11.00 2.24 5.62
CA PRO A 92 -9.59 1.87 5.67
C PRO A 92 -8.66 3.07 5.47
N ALA A 93 -7.43 2.97 5.98
CA ALA A 93 -6.47 4.06 6.00
C ALA A 93 -5.19 3.74 5.22
N ILE A 94 -4.48 4.77 4.81
CA ILE A 94 -3.07 4.65 4.45
C ILE A 94 -2.24 5.53 5.39
N TYR A 95 -1.16 4.94 5.91
CA TYR A 95 -0.14 5.67 6.64
C TYR A 95 0.97 6.09 5.71
N VAL A 96 1.23 7.40 5.68
CA VAL A 96 2.29 8.00 4.89
C VAL A 96 3.31 8.63 5.82
N LYS A 97 4.58 8.24 5.66
CA LYS A 97 5.66 8.77 6.50
C LYS A 97 6.82 9.23 5.63
N GLN A 98 7.39 10.39 5.94
CA GLN A 98 8.62 10.82 5.29
C GLN A 98 9.79 9.93 5.73
N GLY A 99 10.38 9.19 4.78
CA GLY A 99 11.65 8.50 4.93
C GLY A 99 12.84 9.39 4.56
N THR A 100 14.05 8.83 4.53
CA THR A 100 15.28 9.60 4.26
C THR A 100 15.34 10.20 2.86
N SER A 101 14.71 9.54 1.88
CA SER A 101 14.74 9.98 0.48
C SER A 101 13.39 9.87 -0.24
N ASN A 102 12.39 9.25 0.38
CA ASN A 102 11.09 8.96 -0.22
C ASN A 102 9.98 8.92 0.84
N PHE A 103 8.72 9.02 0.42
CA PHE A 103 7.58 8.71 1.28
C PHE A 103 7.37 7.20 1.40
N LEU A 104 7.26 6.72 2.63
CA LEU A 104 6.90 5.36 2.98
C LEU A 104 5.38 5.30 3.09
N ASN A 105 4.76 4.31 2.46
CA ASN A 105 3.31 4.16 2.40
C ASN A 105 2.95 2.78 2.90
N ALA A 106 1.93 2.69 3.75
CA ALA A 106 1.44 1.44 4.28
C ALA A 106 -0.08 1.46 4.37
N LEU A 107 -0.72 0.51 3.70
CA LEU A 107 -2.15 0.28 3.82
C LEU A 107 -2.46 -0.30 5.19
N ASP A 108 -3.51 0.22 5.82
CA ASP A 108 -4.12 -0.33 7.02
C ASP A 108 -5.55 -0.74 6.71
N PHE A 109 -5.75 -2.04 6.65
CA PHE A 109 -7.01 -2.67 6.28
C PHE A 109 -7.15 -3.99 7.03
N VAL A 110 -8.27 -4.17 7.74
CA VAL A 110 -8.52 -5.36 8.56
C VAL A 110 -9.86 -5.94 8.17
N VAL A 111 -9.88 -7.23 7.87
CA VAL A 111 -11.10 -7.99 7.65
C VAL A 111 -11.25 -8.99 8.76
N ASP A 112 -12.37 -8.93 9.49
CA ASP A 112 -12.72 -9.89 10.52
C ASP A 112 -14.10 -10.47 10.21
N THR A 113 -14.11 -11.68 9.67
CA THR A 113 -15.33 -12.42 9.33
C THR A 113 -15.25 -13.83 9.90
N PRO A 114 -16.38 -14.54 10.09
CA PRO A 114 -16.38 -15.91 10.61
C PRO A 114 -15.50 -16.89 9.82
N ASN A 115 -15.24 -16.60 8.54
CA ASN A 115 -14.50 -17.47 7.63
C ASN A 115 -13.05 -17.04 7.42
N GLN A 116 -12.75 -15.77 7.68
CA GLN A 116 -11.47 -15.17 7.35
C GLN A 116 -11.19 -13.98 8.26
N LEU A 117 -10.02 -14.02 8.90
CA LEU A 117 -9.39 -12.88 9.54
C LEU A 117 -8.13 -12.54 8.75
N PHE A 118 -7.92 -11.28 8.38
CA PHE A 118 -6.61 -10.82 7.91
C PHE A 118 -6.41 -9.34 8.20
N ALA A 119 -5.15 -8.94 8.25
CA ALA A 119 -4.75 -7.57 8.45
C ALA A 119 -3.55 -7.21 7.56
N PHE A 120 -3.59 -5.98 7.05
CA PHE A 120 -2.41 -5.27 6.59
C PHE A 120 -1.85 -4.50 7.77
N GLU A 121 -0.63 -4.82 8.17
CA GLU A 121 0.00 -4.32 9.39
C GLU A 121 1.20 -3.42 9.02
N PRO A 122 1.02 -2.08 9.08
CA PRO A 122 2.12 -1.14 8.91
C PRO A 122 3.17 -1.31 10.01
N THR A 123 4.44 -1.31 9.64
CA THR A 123 5.55 -1.18 10.59
C THR A 123 6.51 -0.11 10.09
N PHE A 124 6.72 0.93 10.90
CA PHE A 124 7.70 1.97 10.63
C PHE A 124 8.81 1.93 11.68
N ASN A 125 10.07 1.85 11.24
CA ASN A 125 11.25 1.93 12.10
C ASN A 125 12.14 3.10 11.64
N GLY A 126 12.04 4.24 12.34
CA GLY A 126 12.72 5.47 11.94
C GLY A 126 12.31 5.91 10.53
N ALA A 127 13.30 5.99 9.64
CA ALA A 127 13.11 6.35 8.23
C ALA A 127 12.89 5.14 7.29
N SER A 128 12.65 3.96 7.85
CA SER A 128 12.28 2.73 7.12
C SER A 128 10.84 2.33 7.43
N GLY A 129 10.17 1.72 6.46
CA GLY A 129 8.79 1.26 6.60
C GLY A 129 8.57 -0.03 5.83
N SER A 130 7.65 -0.86 6.31
CA SER A 130 7.20 -2.10 5.69
C SER A 130 5.71 -2.30 5.97
N THR A 131 5.03 -3.04 5.12
CA THR A 131 3.69 -3.55 5.43
C THR A 131 3.75 -5.06 5.38
N SER A 132 3.45 -5.69 6.50
CA SER A 132 3.22 -7.13 6.57
C SER A 132 1.76 -7.43 6.30
N PHE A 133 1.51 -8.63 5.77
CA PHE A 133 0.18 -9.18 5.67
C PHE A 133 0.09 -10.39 6.59
N SER A 134 -0.91 -10.42 7.46
CA SER A 134 -1.22 -11.56 8.31
C SER A 134 -2.63 -12.04 8.01
N ALA A 135 -2.83 -13.35 7.96
CA ALA A 135 -4.13 -13.96 7.68
C ALA A 135 -4.30 -15.23 8.50
N PHE A 136 -5.52 -15.41 9.02
CA PHE A 136 -5.96 -16.57 9.74
C PHE A 136 -7.28 -17.08 9.18
N SER A 137 -7.36 -18.38 8.90
CA SER A 137 -8.62 -19.04 8.55
C SER A 137 -9.07 -19.92 9.72
N PRO A 138 -10.17 -19.55 10.41
CA PRO A 138 -10.72 -20.36 11.51
C PRO A 138 -11.11 -21.76 11.06
N GLN A 139 -11.66 -21.90 9.85
CA GLN A 139 -12.13 -23.17 9.29
C GLN A 139 -11.04 -24.23 9.20
N ASN A 140 -9.82 -23.81 8.84
CA ASN A 140 -8.68 -24.71 8.63
C ASN A 140 -7.59 -24.53 9.69
N ALA A 141 -7.86 -23.77 10.76
CA ALA A 141 -6.90 -23.39 11.80
C ALA A 141 -5.52 -22.95 11.25
N SER A 142 -5.53 -22.29 10.09
CA SER A 142 -4.32 -22.03 9.30
C SER A 142 -3.90 -20.57 9.45
N TYR A 143 -2.63 -20.35 9.77
CA TYR A 143 -2.03 -19.03 9.90
C TYR A 143 -1.04 -18.78 8.76
N ARG A 144 -1.12 -17.60 8.17
CA ARG A 144 -0.39 -17.15 6.99
C ARG A 144 0.19 -15.78 7.30
N ALA A 145 1.50 -15.59 7.14
CA ALA A 145 2.12 -14.28 7.22
C ALA A 145 3.08 -14.06 6.05
N GLY A 146 3.13 -12.85 5.53
CA GLY A 146 3.93 -12.53 4.36
C GLY A 146 4.12 -11.04 4.15
N THR A 147 4.59 -10.72 2.94
CA THR A 147 4.95 -9.35 2.56
C THR A 147 3.94 -8.76 1.60
N VAL A 148 3.82 -7.43 1.70
CA VAL A 148 3.09 -6.62 0.74
C VAL A 148 4.10 -5.80 -0.05
N THR A 149 4.02 -5.88 -1.37
CA THR A 149 4.82 -5.05 -2.28
C THR A 149 3.89 -4.09 -2.98
N PHE A 150 4.14 -2.79 -2.85
CA PHE A 150 3.37 -1.75 -3.50
C PHE A 150 4.04 -1.30 -4.80
N THR A 151 3.24 -0.77 -5.71
CA THR A 151 3.68 -0.04 -6.90
C THR A 151 2.72 1.11 -7.10
N ALA A 152 3.23 2.34 -6.98
CA ALA A 152 2.45 3.55 -7.19
C ALA A 152 2.44 3.90 -8.68
N VAL A 153 1.30 4.35 -9.20
CA VAL A 153 1.20 4.92 -10.54
C VAL A 153 1.15 6.45 -10.41
N PRO A 154 2.13 7.19 -10.94
CA PRO A 154 2.11 8.65 -10.93
C PRO A 154 0.90 9.20 -11.68
N GLU A 155 0.34 10.30 -11.20
CA GLU A 155 -0.80 10.95 -11.84
C GLU A 155 -0.51 11.31 -13.31
N PRO A 156 -1.52 11.24 -14.21
CA PRO A 156 -1.37 11.58 -15.62
C PRO A 156 -0.72 12.95 -15.88
N ASN A 157 -1.05 13.97 -15.07
CA ASN A 157 -0.53 15.33 -15.22
C ASN A 157 0.99 15.40 -15.01
N SER A 158 1.53 14.57 -14.12
CA SER A 158 2.98 14.48 -13.88
C SER A 158 3.71 13.87 -15.09
N ILE A 159 3.10 12.87 -15.71
CA ILE A 159 3.63 12.19 -16.91
C ILE A 159 3.61 13.16 -18.11
N LEU A 160 2.51 13.90 -18.27
CA LEU A 160 2.38 14.91 -19.33
C LEU A 160 3.41 16.03 -19.15
N GLY A 161 3.61 16.54 -17.93
CA GLY A 161 4.62 17.57 -17.64
C GLY A 161 6.05 17.15 -18.03
N LEU A 162 6.43 15.90 -17.76
CA LEU A 162 7.73 15.35 -18.17
C LEU A 162 7.85 15.25 -19.70
N SER A 163 6.80 14.83 -20.40
CA SER A 163 6.81 14.74 -21.86
C SER A 163 7.01 16.11 -22.52
N VAL A 164 6.32 17.14 -22.01
CA VAL A 164 6.42 18.53 -22.51
C VAL A 164 7.79 19.12 -22.19
N PHE A 165 8.32 18.87 -20.98
CA PHE A 165 9.66 19.33 -20.61
C PHE A 165 10.75 18.69 -21.48
N SER A 166 10.66 17.38 -21.73
CA SER A 166 11.58 16.63 -22.60
C SER A 166 11.56 17.20 -24.02
N LEU A 167 10.37 17.48 -24.55
CA LEU A 167 10.20 18.08 -25.87
C LEU A 167 10.76 19.51 -25.91
N GLY A 168 10.56 20.29 -24.84
CA GLY A 168 11.10 21.64 -24.69
C GLY A 168 12.62 21.68 -24.66
N VAL A 169 13.27 20.77 -23.92
CA VAL A 169 14.73 20.62 -23.90
C VAL A 169 15.25 20.21 -25.28
N LEU A 170 14.60 19.24 -25.93
CA LEU A 170 14.98 18.81 -27.27
C LEU A 170 14.91 19.96 -28.29
N LEU A 171 13.86 20.78 -28.25
CA LEU A 171 13.69 21.96 -29.09
C LEU A 171 14.75 23.04 -28.80
N MET A 172 15.11 23.24 -27.53
CA MET A 172 16.19 24.16 -27.16
C MET A 172 17.56 23.70 -27.64
N LEU A 173 17.84 22.39 -27.57
CA LEU A 173 19.10 21.80 -28.05
C LEU A 173 19.21 21.88 -29.57
N LYS A 174 18.11 21.60 -30.30
CA LYS A 174 18.03 21.78 -31.76
C LYS A 174 18.21 23.24 -32.18
N LYS A 175 17.60 24.19 -31.46
CA LYS A 175 17.75 25.63 -31.72
C LYS A 175 19.17 26.13 -31.46
N ARG A 176 19.91 25.47 -30.56
CA ARG A 176 21.31 25.79 -30.26
C ARG A 176 22.33 25.06 -31.14
N GLY A 177 21.89 24.22 -32.09
CA GLY A 177 22.77 23.49 -33.01
C GLY A 177 23.62 22.42 -32.35
N ILE A 178 23.23 21.95 -31.16
CA ILE A 178 23.93 20.90 -30.41
C ILE A 178 23.44 19.50 -30.86
N LEU A 179 22.33 19.45 -31.59
CA LEU A 179 21.69 18.28 -32.23
C LEU A 179 21.38 18.60 -33.70
#